data_AF-A0A9D2U641-F1
#
_entry.id   AF-A0A9D2U641-F1
#
_cell.length_a   1.000
_cell.length_b   1.000
_cell.length_c   1.000
_cell.angle_alpha   90.00
_cell.angle_beta   90.00
_cell.angle_gamma   90.00
#
_symmetry.space_group_name_H-M   'P 1'
#
loop_
_entity.id
_entity.type
_entity.pdbx_description
1 polymer ?
#
loop_
_entity_poly.entity_id
_entity_poly.type
_entity_poly.pdbx_seq_one_letter_code
_entity_poly.pdbx_strand_id
1 'polypeptide(L)'
;MKKLIVKISSAMVILLAFCTFTAATIEDKMKIQVDYVPIQTVSDFEINIPYSCVQKFQNGKQGIFYTEDSDGLWEKESSVFSMEIFPEEVKGNFVIVETSQKMIVGYSSQELEEGMKVKKVEP
;
A
#
# COMPACT_ATOMS: atom_id res chain seq x y z
N MET A 1 21.98 -11.20 45.54
CA MET A 1 21.00 -11.81 44.60
C MET A 1 19.94 -10.83 44.10
N LYS A 2 19.10 -10.20 44.95
CA LYS A 2 18.04 -9.27 44.51
C LYS A 2 18.51 -8.12 43.59
N LYS A 3 19.61 -7.44 43.92
CA LYS A 3 20.18 -6.35 43.09
C LYS A 3 20.66 -6.80 41.70
N LEU A 4 21.12 -8.05 41.57
CA LEU A 4 21.60 -8.60 40.30
C LEU A 4 20.41 -8.92 39.38
N ILE A 5 19.36 -9.52 39.95
CA ILE A 5 18.09 -9.83 39.26
C ILE A 5 17.43 -8.53 38.75
N VAL A 6 17.39 -7.48 39.58
CA VAL A 6 16.86 -6.17 39.16
C VAL A 6 17.68 -5.56 38.01
N LYS A 7 19.01 -5.64 38.07
CA LYS A 7 19.86 -5.16 36.97
C LYS A 7 19.64 -5.94 35.67
N ILE A 8 19.59 -7.27 35.73
CA ILE A 8 19.34 -8.13 34.56
C ILE A 8 17.95 -7.88 33.99
N SER A 9 16.93 -7.79 34.86
CA SER A 9 15.55 -7.48 34.45
C SER A 9 15.47 -6.09 33.79
N SER A 10 16.12 -5.07 34.35
CA SER A 10 16.14 -3.73 33.75
C SER A 10 16.85 -3.71 32.39
N ALA A 11 17.98 -4.42 32.26
CA ALA A 11 18.70 -4.53 31.00
C ALA A 11 17.87 -5.26 29.93
N MET A 12 17.12 -6.29 30.33
CA MET A 12 16.23 -7.03 29.44
C MET A 12 15.06 -6.17 28.95
N VAL A 13 14.45 -5.35 29.81
CA VAL A 13 13.39 -4.42 29.40
C VAL A 13 13.90 -3.37 28.41
N ILE A 14 15.09 -2.81 28.65
CA ILE A 14 15.71 -1.83 27.73
C ILE A 14 16.01 -2.49 26.38
N LEU A 15 16.54 -3.71 26.38
CA LEU A 15 16.82 -4.45 25.15
C LEU A 15 15.52 -4.74 24.37
N LEU A 16 14.46 -5.19 25.04
CA LEU A 16 13.17 -5.44 24.40
C LEU A 16 12.59 -4.16 23.79
N ALA A 17 12.62 -3.04 24.52
CA ALA A 17 12.15 -1.76 24.00
C ALA A 17 12.95 -1.34 22.75
N PHE A 18 14.27 -1.51 22.76
CA PHE A 18 15.12 -1.23 21.61
C PHE A 18 14.79 -2.14 20.43
N CYS A 19 14.60 -3.45 20.65
CA CYS A 19 14.21 -4.40 19.61
C CYS A 19 12.87 -4.01 18.97
N THR A 20 11.85 -3.68 19.78
CA THR A 20 10.54 -3.26 19.28
C THR A 20 10.65 -1.99 18.43
N PHE A 21 11.38 -0.99 18.91
CA PHE A 21 11.57 0.26 18.17
C PHE A 21 12.33 0.06 16.85
N THR A 22 13.37 -0.77 16.88
CA THR A 22 14.17 -1.09 15.68
C THR A 22 13.34 -1.86 14.66
N ALA A 23 12.55 -2.85 15.12
CA ALA A 23 11.64 -3.61 14.26
C ALA A 23 10.61 -2.70 13.58
N ALA A 24 9.95 -1.81 14.35
CA ALA A 24 9.00 -0.84 13.80
C ALA A 24 9.65 0.10 12.77
N THR A 25 10.87 0.56 13.05
CA THR A 25 11.61 1.43 12.12
C THR A 25 11.99 0.71 10.82
N ILE A 26 12.38 -0.56 10.90
CA ILE A 26 12.70 -1.38 9.72
C ILE A 26 11.43 -1.63 8.90
N GLU A 27 10.33 -2.02 9.57
CA GLU A 27 9.05 -2.24 8.91
C GLU A 27 8.61 -0.99 8.13
N ASP A 28 8.66 0.20 8.74
CA ASP A 28 8.29 1.42 8.04
C ASP A 28 9.21 1.76 6.85
N LYS A 29 10.52 1.50 6.96
CA LYS A 29 11.47 1.72 5.86
C LYS A 29 11.32 0.72 4.72
N MET A 30 10.77 -0.46 4.99
CA MET A 30 10.53 -1.50 3.98
C MET A 30 9.21 -1.31 3.23
N LYS A 31 8.28 -0.49 3.74
CA LYS A 31 7.03 -0.17 3.03
C LYS A 31 7.35 0.46 1.66
N ILE A 32 6.74 -0.09 0.62
CA ILE A 32 6.89 0.43 -0.74
C ILE A 32 6.18 1.78 -0.82
N GLN A 33 6.84 2.76 -1.43
CA GLN A 33 6.26 4.07 -1.64
C GLN A 33 5.41 4.07 -2.91
N VAL A 34 4.17 4.56 -2.79
CA VAL A 34 3.20 4.67 -3.89
C VAL A 34 2.66 6.09 -4.00
N ASP A 35 2.26 6.47 -5.20
CA ASP A 35 1.47 7.68 -5.44
C ASP A 35 0.16 7.36 -6.15
N TYR A 36 -0.87 8.12 -5.81
CA TYR A 36 -2.23 7.91 -6.28
C TYR A 36 -2.55 8.87 -7.41
N VAL A 37 -3.24 8.37 -8.43
CA VAL A 37 -3.69 9.22 -9.52
C VAL A 37 -4.99 9.94 -9.18
N PRO A 38 -5.19 11.16 -9.69
CA PRO A 38 -6.49 11.79 -9.62
C PRO A 38 -7.51 10.97 -10.42
N ILE A 39 -8.58 10.55 -9.75
CA ILE A 39 -9.71 9.85 -10.37
C ILE A 39 -10.85 10.82 -10.63
N GLN A 40 -11.61 10.60 -11.71
CA GLN A 40 -12.88 11.28 -11.94
C GLN A 40 -14.01 10.25 -11.90
N THR A 41 -14.93 10.40 -10.96
CA THR A 41 -16.10 9.52 -10.85
C THR A 41 -17.08 9.84 -11.98
N VAL A 42 -17.37 8.84 -12.81
CA VAL A 42 -18.36 8.92 -13.89
C VAL A 42 -19.73 8.48 -13.35
N SER A 43 -19.75 7.40 -12.57
CA SER A 43 -20.91 6.90 -11.81
C SER A 43 -20.44 6.23 -10.52
N ASP A 44 -21.36 5.72 -9.69
CA ASP A 44 -21.01 5.05 -8.43
C ASP A 44 -20.12 3.81 -8.61
N PHE A 45 -20.09 3.25 -9.82
CA PHE A 45 -19.35 2.04 -10.17
C PHE A 45 -18.38 2.25 -11.33
N GLU A 46 -18.19 3.48 -11.80
CA GLU A 46 -17.31 3.78 -12.92
C GLU A 46 -16.42 4.97 -12.58
N ILE A 47 -15.13 4.79 -12.82
CA ILE A 47 -14.14 5.85 -12.68
C ILE A 47 -13.34 6.00 -13.96
N ASN A 48 -12.90 7.22 -14.20
CA ASN A 48 -11.98 7.54 -15.27
C ASN A 48 -10.57 7.68 -14.68
N ILE A 49 -9.63 6.92 -15.22
CA ILE A 49 -8.23 6.87 -14.77
C ILE A 49 -7.26 7.04 -15.95
N PRO A 50 -6.01 7.49 -15.71
CA PRO A 50 -4.98 7.46 -16.75
C PRO A 50 -4.72 6.03 -17.22
N TYR A 51 -4.61 5.82 -18.53
CA TYR A 51 -4.32 4.51 -19.12
C TYR A 51 -2.99 3.92 -18.63
N SER A 52 -2.05 4.76 -18.20
CA SER A 52 -0.78 4.34 -17.59
C SER A 52 -0.93 3.53 -16.30
N CYS A 53 -2.10 3.57 -15.66
CA CYS A 53 -2.38 2.77 -14.46
C CYS A 53 -2.76 1.32 -14.80
N VAL A 54 -3.13 1.05 -16.07
CA VAL A 54 -3.49 -0.29 -16.53
C VAL A 54 -2.23 -1.10 -16.73
N GLN A 55 -2.12 -2.21 -16.01
CA GLN A 55 -1.01 -3.13 -16.09
C GLN A 55 -1.48 -4.49 -16.61
N LYS A 56 -0.54 -5.24 -17.19
CA LYS A 56 -0.79 -6.63 -17.57
C LYS A 56 -0.25 -7.53 -16.46
N PHE A 57 -1.14 -8.24 -15.78
CA PHE A 57 -0.78 -9.17 -14.73
C PHE A 57 -0.15 -10.45 -15.30
N GLN A 58 0.51 -11.23 -14.44
CA GLN A 58 1.22 -12.45 -14.83
C GLN A 58 0.32 -13.49 -15.51
N ASN A 59 -0.97 -13.51 -15.16
CA ASN A 59 -1.99 -14.37 -15.78
C ASN A 59 -2.41 -13.90 -17.19
N GLY A 60 -1.81 -12.83 -17.72
CA GLY A 60 -2.08 -12.25 -19.03
C GLY A 60 -3.26 -11.28 -19.08
N LYS A 61 -4.01 -11.14 -17.98
CA LYS A 61 -5.17 -10.25 -17.86
C LYS A 61 -4.71 -8.81 -17.62
N GLN A 62 -5.56 -7.86 -17.99
CA GLN A 62 -5.35 -6.45 -17.71
C GLN A 62 -6.01 -6.09 -16.37
N GLY A 63 -5.35 -5.24 -15.61
CA GLY A 63 -5.79 -4.89 -14.27
C GLY A 63 -5.19 -3.59 -13.78
N ILE A 64 -5.63 -3.19 -12.60
CA ILE A 64 -5.11 -2.03 -11.88
C ILE A 64 -4.72 -2.44 -10.46
N PHE A 65 -3.78 -1.70 -9.89
CA PHE A 65 -3.51 -1.76 -8.47
C PHE A 65 -4.23 -0.62 -7.76
N TYR A 66 -4.80 -0.95 -6.61
CA TYR A 66 -5.41 0.02 -5.71
C TYR A 66 -5.02 -0.32 -4.28
N THR A 67 -5.22 0.62 -3.36
CA THR A 67 -4.92 0.39 -1.94
C THR A 67 -6.19 0.44 -1.10
N GLU A 68 -6.22 -0.36 -0.05
CA GLU A 68 -7.20 -0.24 1.02
C GLU A 68 -6.49 0.00 2.36
N ASP A 69 -7.08 0.86 3.18
CA ASP A 69 -6.59 1.15 4.51
C ASP A 69 -7.18 0.17 5.53
N SER A 70 -6.37 -0.21 6.50
CA SER A 70 -6.73 -1.09 7.60
C SER A 70 -6.11 -0.59 8.90
N ASP A 71 -6.68 -1.00 10.03
CA ASP A 71 -6.08 -0.73 11.34
C ASP A 71 -4.96 -1.74 11.62
N GLY A 72 -3.71 -1.28 11.58
CA GLY A 72 -2.55 -2.06 11.99
C GLY A 72 -2.35 -2.07 13.50
N LEU A 73 -1.34 -2.80 13.97
CA LEU A 73 -1.03 -2.92 15.40
C LEU A 73 -0.60 -1.59 16.03
N TRP A 74 -0.01 -0.70 15.24
CA TRP A 74 0.59 0.55 15.72
C TRP A 74 -0.03 1.80 15.09
N GLU A 75 -0.48 1.70 13.84
CA GLU A 75 -1.00 2.80 13.03
C GLU A 75 -1.90 2.25 11.92
N LYS A 76 -2.51 3.15 11.14
CA LYS A 76 -3.20 2.76 9.92
C LYS A 76 -2.20 2.24 8.89
N GLU A 77 -2.54 1.13 8.26
CA GLU A 77 -1.73 0.49 7.22
C GLU A 77 -2.51 0.44 5.91
N SER A 78 -1.89 0.88 4.83
CA SER A 78 -2.41 0.71 3.48
C SER A 78 -1.79 -0.53 2.85
N SER A 79 -2.63 -1.39 2.27
CA SER A 79 -2.19 -2.59 1.56
C SER A 79 -2.62 -2.56 0.10
N VAL A 80 -1.79 -3.12 -0.77
CA VAL A 80 -2.06 -3.20 -2.22
C VAL A 80 -2.96 -4.37 -2.55
N PHE A 81 -3.95 -4.09 -3.38
CA PHE A 81 -4.84 -5.06 -3.98
C PHE A 81 -4.83 -4.92 -5.49
N SER A 82 -5.13 -6.02 -6.18
CA SER A 82 -5.19 -6.07 -7.63
C SER A 82 -6.62 -6.36 -8.07
N MET A 83 -7.04 -5.74 -9.17
CA MET A 83 -8.35 -5.98 -9.77
C MET A 83 -8.18 -6.12 -11.27
N GLU A 84 -8.75 -7.19 -11.83
CA GLU A 84 -8.90 -7.31 -13.29
C GLU A 84 -9.91 -6.28 -13.78
N ILE A 85 -9.57 -5.59 -14.87
CA ILE A 85 -10.44 -4.59 -15.47
C ILE A 85 -10.71 -4.92 -16.94
N PHE A 86 -11.86 -4.46 -17.42
CA PHE A 86 -12.24 -4.52 -18.82
C PHE A 86 -12.42 -3.07 -19.31
N PRO A 87 -11.38 -2.46 -19.90
CA PRO A 87 -11.46 -1.07 -20.30
C PRO A 87 -12.48 -0.89 -21.43
N GLU A 88 -13.53 -0.13 -21.16
CA GLU A 88 -14.67 0.01 -22.08
C GLU A 88 -14.41 1.00 -23.20
N GLU A 89 -13.88 2.18 -22.84
CA GLU A 89 -13.66 3.29 -23.77
C GLU A 89 -12.36 4.01 -23.44
N VAL A 90 -11.49 4.14 -24.43
CA VAL A 90 -10.24 4.92 -24.31
C VAL A 90 -10.48 6.31 -24.90
N LYS A 91 -10.56 7.32 -24.02
CA LYS A 91 -10.71 8.74 -24.39
C LYS A 91 -9.37 9.44 -24.22
N GLY A 92 -8.56 9.44 -25.29
CA GLY A 92 -7.20 10.00 -25.25
C GLY A 92 -6.29 9.17 -24.34
N ASN A 93 -5.71 9.79 -23.30
CA ASN A 93 -4.84 9.12 -22.33
C ASN A 93 -5.58 8.55 -21.12
N PHE A 94 -6.91 8.56 -21.15
CA PHE A 94 -7.75 8.11 -20.05
C PHE A 94 -8.63 6.94 -20.48
N VAL A 95 -9.01 6.14 -19.50
CA VAL A 95 -9.84 4.96 -19.68
C VAL A 95 -10.88 4.87 -18.57
N ILE A 96 -12.11 4.54 -18.96
CA ILE A 96 -13.19 4.27 -18.03
C ILE A 96 -13.12 2.80 -17.62
N VAL A 97 -13.20 2.57 -16.31
CA VAL A 97 -13.16 1.24 -15.71
C VAL A 97 -14.32 1.09 -14.72
N GLU A 98 -14.94 -0.09 -14.73
CA GLU A 98 -16.00 -0.45 -13.77
C GLU A 98 -15.38 -0.79 -12.41
N THR A 99 -15.23 0.21 -11.54
CA THR A 99 -14.84 0.02 -10.15
C THR A 99 -15.29 1.19 -9.28
N SER A 100 -15.52 0.92 -7.99
CA SER A 100 -15.80 1.94 -6.97
C SER A 100 -14.55 2.36 -6.19
N GLN A 101 -13.39 1.77 -6.51
CA GLN A 101 -12.14 2.00 -5.79
C GLN A 101 -11.58 3.39 -6.05
N LYS A 102 -11.17 4.10 -4.99
CA LYS A 102 -10.76 5.52 -5.09
C LYS A 102 -9.26 5.76 -5.03
N MET A 103 -8.51 4.85 -4.42
CA MET A 103 -7.07 4.97 -4.22
C MET A 103 -6.33 4.14 -5.26
N ILE A 104 -6.42 4.54 -6.52
CA ILE A 104 -5.75 3.86 -7.64
C ILE A 104 -4.28 4.26 -7.67
N VAL A 105 -3.40 3.27 -7.71
CA VAL A 105 -1.95 3.48 -7.75
C VAL A 105 -1.52 3.82 -9.17
N GLY A 106 -0.94 5.01 -9.35
CA GLY A 106 -0.35 5.41 -10.64
C GLY A 106 1.17 5.31 -10.69
N TYR A 107 1.81 5.34 -9.53
CA TYR A 107 3.25 5.17 -9.40
C TYR A 107 3.59 4.31 -8.19
N SER A 108 4.62 3.48 -8.35
CA SER A 108 5.24 2.75 -7.26
C SER A 108 6.75 2.81 -7.42
N SER A 109 7.44 2.93 -6.28
CA SER A 109 8.91 2.89 -6.22
C SER A 109 9.50 1.51 -6.59
N GLN A 110 8.69 0.44 -6.53
CA GLN A 110 9.07 -0.94 -6.85
C GLN A 110 7.90 -1.68 -7.53
N GLU A 111 8.16 -2.87 -8.07
CA GLU A 111 7.09 -3.74 -8.58
C GLU A 111 6.13 -4.13 -7.45
N LEU A 112 4.83 -4.11 -7.72
CA LEU A 112 3.78 -4.36 -6.74
C LEU A 112 3.25 -5.77 -6.84
N GLU A 113 3.01 -6.36 -5.68
CA GLU A 113 2.29 -7.62 -5.52
C GLU A 113 1.13 -7.43 -4.53
N GLU A 114 0.13 -8.28 -4.64
CA GLU A 114 -1.04 -8.26 -3.77
C GLU A 114 -0.66 -8.54 -2.30
N GLY A 115 -1.22 -7.77 -1.38
CA GLY A 115 -0.95 -7.85 0.05
C GLY A 115 0.31 -7.12 0.52
N MET A 116 1.05 -6.47 -0.39
CA MET A 116 2.19 -5.64 0.01
C MET A 116 1.72 -4.41 0.80
N LYS A 117 2.36 -4.16 1.95
CA LYS A 117 2.17 -2.92 2.72
C LYS A 117 2.86 -1.76 2.02
N VAL A 118 2.13 -0.66 1.86
CA VAL A 118 2.61 0.54 1.18
C VAL A 118 2.44 1.78 2.05
N LYS A 119 3.16 2.83 1.69
CA LYS A 119 2.94 4.17 2.21
C LYS A 119 2.87 5.18 1.07
N LYS A 120 2.04 6.21 1.24
CA LYS A 120 1.95 7.30 0.28
C LYS A 120 3.27 8.08 0.25
N VAL A 121 3.73 8.45 -0.94
CA VAL A 121 4.82 9.43 -1.08
C VAL A 121 4.37 10.76 -0.48
N GLU A 122 5.09 11.24 0.52
CA GLU A 122 4.91 12.61 1.03
C GLU A 122 5.69 13.59 0.15
N PRO A 123 5.08 14.72 -0.27
CA PRO A 123 5.73 15.74 -1.08
C PRO A 123 6.80 16.54 -0.33
#